data_AF-A0A2K2FZL5-F1
#
_entry.id   AF-A0A2K2FZL5-F1
#
_cell.length_a   1.000
_cell.length_b   1.000
_cell.length_c   1.000
_cell.angle_alpha   90.00
_cell.angle_beta   90.00
_cell.angle_gamma   90.00
#
_symmetry.space_group_name_H-M   'P 1'
#
loop_
_entity.id
_entity.type
_entity.pdbx_description
1 polymer ?
#
loop_
_entity_poly.entity_id
_entity_poly.type
_entity_poly.pdbx_seq_one_letter_code
_entity_poly.pdbx_strand_id
1 'polypeptide(L)'
;MVIYHDKCADGIVAAWACWKRWGEAPEYRAANYGYQPPEDVAGKNILIVDFSYKADDLRAMVAAGAKSIVILDHHETAQAALEPFSVFSTKPERFSTRTAASMIEDLERGGYPAILALFDMDRSGARMAWDFAMQGVEPPELVLLAERYDLWRFVPNTLDDAELLHLDIQSGPLTIERMESIHDELQDGERTPLNRGEVVEYWRQPLIREIAARAYLGTVGGVEGVIMVECPYSLVSAVGHYLLAQHPAAPFAAMSVTGEKAVSWSLRSAYDRQSVSEVASRFGGGGHRNAAGFRVETNSRDARVAKYLSDESAARAAMANRPAEIRDRLNAWQTAQSEWFSDTLLEIVAEFIAFEDAKRETV
;
A
#
# COMPACT_ATOMS: atom_id res chain seq x y z
N MET A 1 -17.21 13.81 -7.37
CA MET A 1 -16.83 12.61 -6.60
C MET A 1 -15.44 12.83 -6.08
N VAL A 2 -15.21 12.52 -4.81
CA VAL A 2 -13.88 12.53 -4.19
C VAL A 2 -13.51 11.07 -3.93
N ILE A 3 -12.40 10.62 -4.49
CA ILE A 3 -11.84 9.29 -4.27
C ILE A 3 -10.59 9.47 -3.42
N TYR A 4 -10.48 8.72 -2.33
CA TYR A 4 -9.37 8.87 -1.38
C TYR A 4 -8.77 7.53 -1.00
N HIS A 5 -7.53 7.54 -0.51
CA HIS A 5 -6.83 6.34 -0.13
C HIS A 5 -7.46 5.69 1.13
N ASP A 6 -7.90 4.44 0.97
CA ASP A 6 -8.58 3.67 1.99
C ASP A 6 -7.63 3.18 3.10
N LYS A 7 -8.16 3.00 4.31
CA LYS A 7 -7.40 2.56 5.50
C LYS A 7 -6.16 3.41 5.83
N CYS A 8 -6.04 4.60 5.25
CA CYS A 8 -4.96 5.55 5.48
C CYS A 8 -5.46 6.68 6.38
N ALA A 9 -4.61 7.10 7.33
CA ALA A 9 -4.92 8.27 8.16
C ALA A 9 -4.87 9.55 7.32
N ASP A 10 -3.85 9.69 6.47
CA ASP A 10 -3.74 10.84 5.56
C ASP A 10 -4.91 10.87 4.57
N GLY A 11 -5.25 9.73 3.96
CA GLY A 11 -6.39 9.60 3.05
C GLY A 11 -7.75 9.98 3.64
N ILE A 12 -8.08 9.56 4.87
CA ILE A 12 -9.36 9.97 5.49
C ILE A 12 -9.35 11.45 5.90
N VAL A 13 -8.21 11.99 6.33
CA VAL A 13 -8.08 13.43 6.63
C VAL A 13 -8.15 14.25 5.34
N ALA A 14 -7.64 13.76 4.21
CA ALA A 14 -7.78 14.38 2.89
C ALA A 14 -9.24 14.40 2.42
N ALA A 15 -9.97 13.31 2.62
CA ALA A 15 -11.42 13.27 2.36
C ALA A 15 -12.19 14.26 3.23
N TRP A 16 -11.86 14.32 4.53
CA TRP A 16 -12.43 15.30 5.45
C TRP A 16 -12.11 16.74 5.05
N ALA A 17 -10.89 17.04 4.60
CA ALA A 17 -10.51 18.37 4.11
C ALA A 17 -11.36 18.80 2.90
N CYS A 18 -11.65 17.86 1.99
CA CYS A 18 -12.59 18.08 0.89
C CYS A 18 -14.02 18.31 1.41
N TRP A 19 -14.45 17.54 2.41
CA TRP A 19 -15.77 17.68 3.03
C TRP A 19 -15.99 19.01 3.72
N LYS A 20 -14.98 19.59 4.36
CA LYS A 20 -15.11 20.95 4.93
C LYS A 20 -15.50 21.97 3.87
N ARG A 21 -15.11 21.77 2.60
CA ARG A 21 -15.42 22.69 1.50
C ARG A 21 -16.76 22.40 0.84
N TRP A 22 -17.05 21.13 0.56
CA TRP A 22 -18.18 20.73 -0.28
C TRP A 22 -19.31 20.00 0.46
N GLY A 23 -19.14 19.69 1.74
CA GLY A 23 -20.10 18.95 2.55
C GLY A 23 -20.54 17.66 1.87
N GLU A 24 -21.85 17.42 1.86
CA GLU A 24 -22.48 16.25 1.25
C GLU A 24 -22.65 16.32 -0.28
N ALA A 25 -22.23 17.42 -0.94
CA ALA A 25 -22.48 17.59 -2.37
C ALA A 25 -21.77 16.53 -3.25
N PRO A 26 -20.50 16.15 -3.02
CA PRO A 26 -19.88 15.04 -3.72
C PRO A 26 -20.06 13.73 -2.94
N GLU A 27 -20.08 12.62 -3.68
CA GLU A 27 -19.82 11.30 -3.12
C GLU A 27 -18.34 11.14 -2.73
N TYR A 28 -18.07 10.57 -1.56
CA TYR A 28 -16.74 10.21 -1.07
C TYR A 28 -16.55 8.70 -1.13
N ARG A 29 -15.54 8.21 -1.87
CA ARG A 29 -15.30 6.78 -2.08
C ARG A 29 -13.87 6.41 -1.73
N ALA A 30 -13.70 5.52 -0.75
CA ALA A 30 -12.41 4.96 -0.39
C ALA A 30 -11.94 3.97 -1.47
N ALA A 31 -10.65 4.00 -1.83
CA ALA A 31 -10.04 3.09 -2.79
C ALA A 31 -8.57 2.79 -2.44
N ASN A 32 -8.01 1.72 -3.01
CA ASN A 32 -6.63 1.30 -2.78
C ASN A 32 -5.87 1.11 -4.10
N TYR A 33 -4.54 1.14 -4.03
CA TYR A 33 -3.67 0.78 -5.15
C TYR A 33 -3.99 -0.61 -5.73
N GLY A 34 -3.99 -0.70 -7.06
CA GLY A 34 -4.22 -1.95 -7.80
C GLY A 34 -5.70 -2.36 -7.90
N TYR A 35 -6.61 -1.60 -7.31
CA TYR A 35 -8.05 -1.81 -7.50
C TYR A 35 -8.50 -1.16 -8.81
N GLN A 36 -9.57 -1.71 -9.39
CA GLN A 36 -10.18 -1.10 -10.58
C GLN A 36 -10.84 0.23 -10.20
N PRO A 37 -10.78 1.24 -11.09
CA PRO A 37 -11.54 2.47 -10.89
C PRO A 37 -13.05 2.20 -10.79
N PRO A 38 -13.81 3.13 -10.19
CA PRO A 38 -15.26 3.05 -10.18
C PRO A 38 -15.86 3.07 -11.60
N GLU A 39 -16.91 2.29 -11.84
CA GLU A 39 -17.58 2.24 -13.16
C GLU A 39 -18.51 3.45 -13.38
N ASP A 40 -19.05 4.03 -12.31
CA ASP A 40 -20.05 5.09 -12.32
C ASP A 40 -19.42 6.49 -12.38
N VAL A 41 -18.56 6.72 -13.38
CA VAL A 41 -17.81 7.98 -13.56
C VAL A 41 -18.47 8.97 -14.52
N ALA A 42 -19.42 8.51 -15.34
CA ALA A 42 -20.03 9.30 -16.39
C ALA A 42 -20.65 10.62 -15.86
N GLY A 43 -20.26 11.74 -16.47
CA GLY A 43 -20.75 13.07 -16.13
C GLY A 43 -20.18 13.67 -14.84
N LYS A 44 -19.32 12.96 -14.10
CA LYS A 44 -18.76 13.42 -12.82
C LYS A 44 -17.45 14.18 -13.02
N ASN A 45 -17.25 15.24 -12.22
CA ASN A 45 -15.91 15.78 -11.93
C ASN A 45 -15.32 14.94 -10.80
N ILE A 46 -14.12 14.41 -11.01
CA ILE A 46 -13.47 13.46 -10.11
C ILE A 46 -12.24 14.13 -9.51
N LEU A 47 -12.16 14.12 -8.19
CA LEU A 47 -10.99 14.51 -7.42
C LEU A 47 -10.44 13.26 -6.75
N ILE A 48 -9.17 12.95 -6.99
CA ILE A 48 -8.46 11.83 -6.38
C ILE A 48 -7.41 12.41 -5.42
N VAL A 49 -7.40 11.98 -4.17
CA VAL A 49 -6.50 12.50 -3.12
C VAL A 49 -5.78 11.38 -2.39
N ASP A 50 -4.50 11.61 -2.06
CA ASP A 50 -3.63 10.68 -1.32
C ASP A 50 -3.31 9.35 -2.04
N PHE A 51 -3.65 9.22 -3.33
CA PHE A 51 -3.19 8.15 -4.21
C PHE A 51 -3.51 8.46 -5.67
N SER A 52 -3.07 7.57 -6.58
CA SER A 52 -3.36 7.65 -8.01
C SER A 52 -3.70 6.28 -8.64
N TYR A 53 -4.60 6.28 -9.62
CA TYR A 53 -4.74 5.16 -10.57
C TYR A 53 -3.67 5.22 -11.66
N LYS A 54 -3.49 4.13 -12.40
CA LYS A 54 -2.54 4.08 -13.53
C LYS A 54 -3.02 4.98 -14.67
N ALA A 55 -2.08 5.45 -15.49
CA ALA A 55 -2.39 6.36 -16.59
C ALA A 55 -3.48 5.82 -17.55
N ASP A 56 -3.47 4.52 -17.83
CA ASP A 56 -4.46 3.89 -18.71
C ASP A 56 -5.85 3.80 -18.06
N ASP A 57 -5.90 3.54 -16.76
CA ASP A 57 -7.14 3.56 -15.99
C ASP A 57 -7.77 4.97 -15.98
N LEU A 58 -6.96 6.01 -15.79
CA LEU A 58 -7.41 7.40 -15.83
C LEU A 58 -7.96 7.78 -17.22
N ARG A 59 -7.30 7.35 -18.30
CA ARG A 59 -7.80 7.53 -19.67
C ARG A 59 -9.09 6.76 -19.91
N ALA A 60 -9.20 5.54 -19.38
CA ALA A 60 -10.41 4.74 -19.48
C ALA A 60 -11.58 5.39 -18.74
N MET A 61 -11.36 6.02 -17.59
CA MET A 61 -12.38 6.79 -16.87
C MET A 61 -12.89 7.98 -17.70
N VAL A 62 -12.00 8.73 -18.36
CA VAL A 62 -12.39 9.81 -19.28
C VAL A 62 -13.18 9.25 -20.48
N ALA A 63 -12.72 8.14 -21.06
CA ALA A 63 -13.42 7.47 -22.15
C ALA A 63 -14.81 6.94 -21.74
N ALA A 64 -14.98 6.55 -20.48
CA ALA A 64 -16.26 6.17 -19.87
C ALA A 64 -17.15 7.38 -19.52
N GLY A 65 -16.71 8.61 -19.82
CA GLY A 65 -17.51 9.82 -19.73
C GLY A 65 -17.27 10.67 -18.48
N ALA A 66 -16.19 10.45 -17.71
CA ALA A 66 -15.78 11.41 -16.68
C ALA A 66 -15.55 12.78 -17.31
N LYS A 67 -16.07 13.85 -16.69
CA LYS A 67 -15.91 15.22 -17.20
C LYS A 67 -14.49 15.74 -17.00
N SER A 68 -13.95 15.53 -15.80
CA SER A 68 -12.60 15.91 -15.46
C SER A 68 -12.05 15.02 -14.37
N ILE A 69 -10.73 14.87 -14.33
CA ILE A 69 -10.01 14.19 -13.25
C ILE A 69 -8.92 15.13 -12.74
N VAL A 70 -8.94 15.41 -11.45
CA VAL A 70 -7.87 16.12 -10.74
C VAL A 70 -7.27 15.16 -9.72
N ILE A 71 -5.94 15.11 -9.64
CA ILE A 71 -5.20 14.23 -8.75
C ILE A 71 -4.30 15.08 -7.86
N LEU A 72 -4.34 14.83 -6.55
CA LEU A 72 -3.47 15.44 -5.55
C LEU A 72 -2.73 14.30 -4.83
N ASP A 73 -1.45 14.14 -5.11
CA ASP A 73 -0.70 12.97 -4.67
C ASP A 73 0.75 13.33 -4.33
N HIS A 74 1.38 12.55 -3.47
CA HIS A 74 2.74 12.75 -2.95
C HIS A 74 3.59 11.46 -3.05
N HIS A 75 3.15 10.49 -3.83
CA HIS A 75 3.87 9.25 -4.08
C HIS A 75 4.82 9.35 -5.28
N GLU A 76 6.12 9.19 -5.06
CA GLU A 76 7.19 9.30 -6.07
C GLU A 76 6.97 8.36 -7.28
N THR A 77 6.55 7.11 -7.03
CA THR A 77 6.29 6.14 -8.10
C THR A 77 5.13 6.58 -9.01
N ALA A 78 4.11 7.24 -8.45
CA ALA A 78 2.98 7.74 -9.20
C ALA A 78 3.35 8.99 -10.01
N GLN A 79 4.18 9.88 -9.44
CA GLN A 79 4.67 11.08 -10.13
C GLN A 79 5.39 10.73 -11.43
N ALA A 80 6.29 9.74 -11.39
CA ALA A 80 7.00 9.28 -12.59
C ALA A 80 6.04 8.68 -13.63
N ALA A 81 5.06 7.89 -13.19
CA ALA A 81 4.09 7.24 -14.08
C ALA A 81 3.06 8.21 -14.69
N LEU A 82 2.82 9.34 -14.04
CA LEU A 82 1.82 10.34 -14.41
C LEU A 82 2.42 11.69 -14.81
N GLU A 83 3.70 11.71 -15.19
CA GLU A 83 4.40 12.89 -15.72
C GLU A 83 3.61 13.61 -16.83
N PRO A 84 2.98 12.91 -17.80
CA PRO A 84 2.21 13.58 -18.86
C PRO A 84 0.98 14.36 -18.39
N PHE A 85 0.49 14.09 -17.17
CA PHE A 85 -0.63 14.81 -16.56
C PHE A 85 -0.17 15.82 -15.50
N SER A 86 1.12 15.83 -15.18
CA SER A 86 1.66 16.58 -14.06
C SER A 86 1.71 18.08 -14.35
N VAL A 87 1.23 18.87 -13.40
CA VAL A 87 1.16 20.33 -13.49
C VAL A 87 1.75 20.97 -12.23
N PHE A 88 2.18 22.23 -12.35
CA PHE A 88 2.69 23.03 -11.23
C PHE A 88 3.88 22.43 -10.45
N SER A 89 4.72 21.61 -11.09
CA SER A 89 5.88 20.95 -10.46
C SER A 89 6.89 21.88 -9.75
N THR A 90 6.88 23.18 -10.05
CA THR A 90 7.79 24.18 -9.45
C THR A 90 7.10 25.18 -8.53
N LYS A 91 5.77 25.27 -8.60
CA LYS A 91 4.96 26.25 -7.83
C LYS A 91 3.64 25.62 -7.40
N PRO A 92 3.70 24.52 -6.63
CA PRO A 92 2.54 23.71 -6.33
C PRO A 92 1.52 24.45 -5.44
N GLU A 93 1.91 25.54 -4.78
CA GLU A 93 1.04 26.44 -4.02
C GLU A 93 0.06 27.25 -4.88
N ARG A 94 0.30 27.32 -6.21
CA ARG A 94 -0.58 28.04 -7.15
C ARG A 94 -1.71 27.17 -7.70
N PHE A 95 -1.63 25.85 -7.49
CA PHE A 95 -2.66 24.94 -7.94
C PHE A 95 -3.85 25.00 -6.96
N SER A 96 -4.98 25.47 -7.47
CA SER A 96 -6.21 25.59 -6.69
C SER A 96 -7.41 25.19 -7.52
N THR A 97 -8.57 25.09 -6.88
CA THR A 97 -9.84 24.80 -7.57
C THR A 97 -10.09 25.70 -8.78
N ARG A 98 -9.78 27.01 -8.68
CA ARG A 98 -9.95 27.96 -9.79
C ARG A 98 -8.97 27.70 -10.93
N THR A 99 -7.70 27.51 -10.60
CA THR A 99 -6.66 27.24 -11.59
C THR A 99 -6.92 25.93 -12.32
N ALA A 100 -7.28 24.88 -11.58
CA ALA A 100 -7.65 23.58 -12.16
C ALA A 100 -8.85 23.70 -13.08
N ALA A 101 -9.91 24.42 -12.68
CA ALA A 101 -11.08 24.64 -13.53
C ALA A 101 -10.72 25.32 -14.87
N SER A 102 -9.90 26.38 -14.81
CA SER A 102 -9.45 27.07 -16.03
C SER A 102 -8.64 26.16 -16.95
N MET A 103 -7.76 25.34 -16.40
CA MET A 103 -6.93 24.42 -17.20
C MET A 103 -7.76 23.28 -17.80
N ILE A 104 -8.75 22.77 -17.06
CA ILE A 104 -9.70 21.77 -17.56
C ILE A 104 -10.44 22.32 -18.78
N GLU A 105 -10.95 23.56 -18.71
CA GLU A 105 -11.62 24.19 -19.86
C GLU A 105 -10.72 24.28 -21.09
N ASP A 106 -9.43 24.60 -20.89
CA ASP A 106 -8.48 24.70 -22.01
C ASP A 106 -8.13 23.32 -22.60
N LEU A 107 -8.00 22.28 -21.76
CA LEU A 107 -7.83 20.90 -22.22
C LEU A 107 -9.03 20.43 -23.05
N GLU A 108 -10.25 20.69 -22.55
CA GLU A 108 -11.50 20.36 -23.24
C GLU A 108 -11.59 21.08 -24.61
N ARG A 109 -11.31 22.39 -24.66
CA ARG A 109 -11.27 23.15 -25.92
C ARG A 109 -10.22 22.63 -26.90
N GLY A 110 -9.10 22.14 -26.38
CA GLY A 110 -8.02 21.56 -27.17
C GLY A 110 -8.26 20.12 -27.62
N GLY A 111 -9.34 19.46 -27.14
CA GLY A 111 -9.60 18.05 -27.43
C GLY A 111 -8.67 17.08 -26.71
N TYR A 112 -8.05 17.51 -25.60
CA TYR A 112 -7.20 16.68 -24.76
C TYR A 112 -8.02 16.03 -23.62
N PRO A 113 -7.61 14.87 -23.09
CA PRO A 113 -8.20 14.33 -21.87
C PRO A 113 -8.10 15.35 -20.73
N ALA A 114 -9.22 15.65 -20.07
CA ALA A 114 -9.30 16.61 -18.97
C ALA A 114 -8.74 16.00 -17.66
N ILE A 115 -7.45 15.69 -17.67
CA ILE A 115 -6.72 15.07 -16.55
C ILE A 115 -5.61 16.02 -16.11
N LEU A 116 -5.61 16.37 -14.82
CA LEU A 116 -4.57 17.17 -14.18
C LEU A 116 -4.07 16.45 -12.94
N ALA A 117 -2.75 16.39 -12.74
CA ALA A 117 -2.13 15.84 -11.55
C ALA A 117 -1.19 16.86 -10.91
N LEU A 118 -1.39 17.14 -9.64
CA LEU A 118 -0.40 17.84 -8.81
C LEU A 118 0.35 16.79 -8.00
N PHE A 119 1.67 16.79 -8.12
CA PHE A 119 2.55 16.04 -7.24
C PHE A 119 3.38 16.98 -6.38
N ASP A 120 3.38 16.74 -5.07
CA ASP A 120 4.18 17.49 -4.12
C ASP A 120 4.71 16.57 -3.02
N MET A 121 6.02 16.33 -3.01
CA MET A 121 6.65 15.42 -2.03
C MET A 121 6.85 16.07 -0.65
N ASP A 122 6.65 17.39 -0.54
CA ASP A 122 6.86 18.14 0.69
C ASP A 122 5.56 18.37 1.49
N ARG A 123 4.42 17.95 0.94
CA ARG A 123 3.09 18.05 1.55
C ARG A 123 2.37 16.71 1.47
N SER A 124 1.68 16.31 2.52
CA SER A 124 0.88 15.07 2.50
C SER A 124 -0.38 15.24 1.65
N GLY A 125 -1.03 14.14 1.28
CA GLY A 125 -2.33 14.16 0.60
C GLY A 125 -3.38 14.98 1.34
N ALA A 126 -3.43 14.89 2.67
CA ALA A 126 -4.30 15.72 3.51
C ALA A 126 -4.01 17.22 3.39
N ARG A 127 -2.71 17.60 3.43
CA ARG A 127 -2.31 19.00 3.28
C ARG A 127 -2.65 19.53 1.89
N MET A 128 -2.35 18.76 0.84
CA MET A 128 -2.64 19.13 -0.54
C MET A 128 -4.15 19.28 -0.77
N ALA A 129 -4.96 18.35 -0.24
CA ALA A 129 -6.41 18.43 -0.31
C ALA A 129 -6.96 19.67 0.41
N TRP A 130 -6.43 19.99 1.60
CA TRP A 130 -6.80 21.20 2.32
C TRP A 130 -6.45 22.46 1.52
N ASP A 131 -5.21 22.61 1.05
CA ASP A 131 -4.78 23.78 0.28
C ASP A 131 -5.60 23.98 -1.00
N PHE A 132 -5.94 22.88 -1.68
CA PHE A 132 -6.76 22.89 -2.88
C PHE A 132 -8.21 23.33 -2.59
N ALA A 133 -8.83 22.74 -1.56
CA ALA A 133 -10.23 22.95 -1.21
C ALA A 133 -10.48 24.28 -0.47
N MET A 134 -9.53 24.68 0.38
CA MET A 134 -9.60 25.82 1.31
C MET A 134 -8.54 26.88 1.02
N GLN A 135 -8.34 27.20 -0.27
CA GLN A 135 -7.29 28.12 -0.71
C GLN A 135 -7.17 29.40 0.14
N GLY A 136 -6.01 29.60 0.75
CA GLY A 136 -5.69 30.78 1.56
C GLY A 136 -6.18 30.72 3.01
N VAL A 137 -6.74 29.58 3.44
CA VAL A 137 -7.11 29.32 4.83
C VAL A 137 -6.04 28.43 5.47
N GLU A 138 -5.52 28.88 6.62
CA GLU A 138 -4.55 28.10 7.39
C GLU A 138 -5.11 26.71 7.76
N PRO A 139 -4.30 25.64 7.64
CA PRO A 139 -4.72 24.30 8.04
C PRO A 139 -4.96 24.20 9.55
N PRO A 140 -5.98 23.46 9.98
CA PRO A 140 -6.18 23.15 11.39
C PRO A 140 -5.17 22.10 11.85
N GLU A 141 -5.04 21.97 13.18
CA GLU A 141 -4.09 21.06 13.83
C GLU A 141 -4.23 19.60 13.35
N LEU A 142 -5.46 19.13 13.09
CA LEU A 142 -5.72 17.80 12.51
C LEU A 142 -4.92 17.57 11.22
N VAL A 143 -4.91 18.53 10.30
CA VAL A 143 -4.19 18.43 9.02
C VAL A 143 -2.68 18.52 9.25
N LEU A 144 -2.24 19.43 10.12
CA LEU A 144 -0.82 19.65 10.41
C LEU A 144 -0.17 18.43 11.08
N LEU A 145 -0.85 17.80 12.04
CA LEU A 145 -0.37 16.59 12.70
C LEU A 145 -0.44 15.37 11.78
N ALA A 146 -1.49 15.24 10.96
CA ALA A 146 -1.56 14.19 9.93
C ALA A 146 -0.39 14.29 8.94
N GLU A 147 -0.13 15.49 8.39
CA GLU A 147 0.99 15.74 7.50
C GLU A 147 2.34 15.43 8.17
N ARG A 148 2.52 15.87 9.42
CA ARG A 148 3.76 15.63 10.16
C ARG A 148 4.03 14.13 10.31
N TYR A 149 3.00 13.34 10.61
CA TYR A 149 3.14 11.89 10.71
C TYR A 149 3.46 11.27 9.35
N ASP A 150 2.67 11.62 8.34
CA ASP A 150 2.74 11.03 7.01
C ASP A 150 4.10 11.27 6.33
N LEU A 151 4.64 12.49 6.46
CA LEU A 151 5.97 12.85 5.96
C LEU A 151 7.12 12.45 6.90
N TRP A 152 6.83 11.71 7.98
CA TRP A 152 7.80 11.24 8.97
C TRP A 152 8.62 12.37 9.62
N ARG A 153 7.99 13.50 9.88
CA ARG A 153 8.60 14.70 10.48
C ARG A 153 8.46 14.70 12.01
N PHE A 154 8.72 13.56 12.64
CA PHE A 154 8.63 13.35 14.08
C PHE A 154 9.69 12.36 14.57
N VAL A 155 9.85 12.23 15.89
CA VAL A 155 10.70 11.19 16.49
C VAL A 155 9.81 10.03 16.93
N PRO A 156 9.95 8.82 16.37
CA PRO A 156 9.10 7.70 16.72
C PRO A 156 9.31 7.21 18.16
N ASN A 157 8.25 6.72 18.79
CA ASN A 157 8.24 6.19 20.16
C ASN A 157 8.62 7.23 21.24
N THR A 158 8.38 8.52 20.98
CA THR A 158 8.58 9.59 21.98
C THR A 158 7.27 10.20 22.47
N LEU A 159 6.13 9.55 22.19
CA LEU A 159 4.78 10.09 22.44
C LEU A 159 4.59 11.44 21.73
N ASP A 160 5.13 11.55 20.51
CA ASP A 160 4.97 12.73 19.67
C ASP A 160 3.51 12.90 19.26
N ASP A 161 2.97 14.12 19.33
CA ASP A 161 1.53 14.35 19.09
C ASP A 161 1.06 13.87 17.70
N ALA A 162 1.92 13.89 16.67
CA ALA A 162 1.56 13.38 15.35
C ALA A 162 1.44 11.85 15.35
N GLU A 163 2.34 11.17 16.07
CA GLU A 163 2.26 9.72 16.31
C GLU A 163 1.01 9.37 17.12
N LEU A 164 0.71 10.10 18.19
CA LEU A 164 -0.46 9.85 19.03
C LEU A 164 -1.77 10.08 18.27
N LEU A 165 -1.87 11.18 17.50
CA LEU A 165 -3.05 11.45 16.68
C LEU A 165 -3.24 10.36 15.63
N HIS A 166 -2.17 9.93 14.97
CA HIS A 166 -2.25 8.83 14.00
C HIS A 166 -2.81 7.55 14.65
N LEU A 167 -2.37 7.23 15.88
CA LEU A 167 -2.86 6.07 16.61
C LEU A 167 -4.34 6.19 16.97
N ASP A 168 -4.79 7.37 17.42
CA ASP A 168 -6.21 7.60 17.68
C ASP A 168 -7.04 7.45 16.39
N ILE A 169 -6.62 8.08 15.29
CA ILE A 169 -7.30 7.95 13.99
C ILE A 169 -7.40 6.47 13.58
N GLN A 170 -6.30 5.72 13.66
CA GLN A 170 -6.26 4.31 13.23
C GLN A 170 -6.94 3.33 14.19
N SER A 171 -7.17 3.71 15.46
CA SER A 171 -7.82 2.83 16.44
C SER A 171 -9.35 2.84 16.37
N GLY A 172 -9.95 3.67 15.50
CA GLY A 172 -11.40 3.82 15.38
C GLY A 172 -11.90 3.82 13.94
N PRO A 173 -13.22 4.03 13.73
CA PRO A 173 -13.79 4.12 12.39
C PRO A 173 -13.15 5.26 11.59
N LEU A 174 -12.73 4.97 10.36
CA LEU A 174 -12.18 5.97 9.44
C LEU A 174 -13.33 6.63 8.67
N THR A 175 -14.06 7.52 9.35
CA THR A 175 -15.18 8.27 8.75
C THR A 175 -14.98 9.77 8.90
N ILE A 176 -15.61 10.53 8.00
CA ILE A 176 -15.53 11.99 7.99
C ILE A 176 -16.11 12.58 9.27
N GLU A 177 -17.21 12.01 9.78
CA GLU A 177 -17.87 12.46 11.02
C GLU A 177 -16.93 12.32 12.21
N ARG A 178 -16.13 11.25 12.25
CA ARG A 178 -15.12 11.09 13.29
C ARG A 178 -13.98 12.09 13.15
N MET A 179 -13.53 12.37 11.92
CA MET A 179 -12.49 13.38 11.71
C MET A 179 -12.98 14.77 12.12
N GLU A 180 -14.26 15.10 11.90
CA GLU A 180 -14.88 16.33 12.40
C GLU A 180 -14.89 16.37 13.94
N SER A 181 -15.30 15.28 14.60
CA SER A 181 -15.24 15.20 16.07
C SER A 181 -13.83 15.35 16.63
N ILE A 182 -12.82 14.73 15.99
CA ILE A 182 -11.42 14.87 16.40
C ILE A 182 -10.95 16.31 16.19
N HIS A 183 -11.33 16.94 15.07
CA HIS A 183 -11.01 18.32 14.79
C HIS A 183 -11.60 19.27 15.85
N ASP A 184 -12.87 19.09 16.22
CA ASP A 184 -13.54 19.91 17.23
C ASP A 184 -12.83 19.77 18.60
N GLU A 185 -12.52 18.54 19.02
CA GLU A 185 -11.76 18.27 20.26
C GLU A 185 -10.39 18.98 20.26
N LEU A 186 -9.62 18.90 19.16
CA LEU A 186 -8.33 19.58 19.04
C LEU A 186 -8.50 21.11 19.06
N GLN A 187 -9.52 21.63 18.36
CA GLN A 187 -9.76 23.06 18.24
C GLN A 187 -10.16 23.70 19.58
N ASP A 188 -10.88 22.97 20.43
CA ASP A 188 -11.21 23.39 21.79
C ASP A 188 -10.01 23.33 22.76
N GLY A 189 -8.84 22.93 22.25
CA GLY A 189 -7.60 22.78 23.02
C GLY A 189 -7.58 21.52 23.87
N GLU A 190 -8.49 20.57 23.63
CA GLU A 190 -8.48 19.30 24.34
C GLU A 190 -7.38 18.39 23.79
N ARG A 191 -6.62 17.78 24.70
CA ARG A 191 -5.69 16.69 24.33
C ARG A 191 -6.37 15.33 24.26
N THR A 192 -7.71 15.28 24.18
CA THR A 192 -8.49 14.04 24.24
C THR A 192 -8.07 13.04 23.15
N PRO A 193 -7.92 13.42 21.85
CA PRO A 193 -7.40 12.52 20.83
C PRO A 193 -6.01 11.98 21.13
N LEU A 194 -5.11 12.84 21.62
CA LEU A 194 -3.72 12.47 21.91
C LEU A 194 -3.65 11.50 23.10
N ASN A 195 -4.45 11.73 24.14
CA ASN A 195 -4.57 10.85 25.29
C ASN A 195 -5.11 9.46 24.88
N ARG A 196 -6.08 9.40 23.94
CA ARG A 196 -6.54 8.12 23.38
C ARG A 196 -5.42 7.41 22.62
N GLY A 197 -4.66 8.14 21.80
CA GLY A 197 -3.48 7.62 21.11
C GLY A 197 -2.43 7.04 22.05
N GLU A 198 -2.16 7.70 23.19
CA GLU A 198 -1.20 7.24 24.20
C GLU A 198 -1.64 5.92 24.86
N VAL A 199 -2.94 5.77 25.13
CA VAL A 199 -3.49 4.51 25.66
C VAL A 199 -3.33 3.37 24.64
N VAL A 200 -3.58 3.65 23.36
CA VAL A 200 -3.38 2.69 22.26
C VAL A 200 -1.90 2.30 22.16
N GLU A 201 -1.00 3.27 22.27
CA GLU A 201 0.45 3.05 22.27
C GLU A 201 0.87 2.07 23.38
N TYR A 202 0.45 2.35 24.61
CA TYR A 202 0.75 1.50 25.76
C TYR A 202 0.26 0.06 25.57
N TRP A 203 -0.96 -0.10 25.05
CA TRP A 203 -1.55 -1.42 24.80
C TRP A 203 -0.88 -2.20 23.67
N ARG A 204 -0.48 -1.54 22.57
CA ARG A 204 0.08 -2.24 21.40
C ARG A 204 1.51 -2.74 21.60
N GLN A 205 2.28 -2.13 22.51
CA GLN A 205 3.70 -2.43 22.71
C GLN A 205 3.99 -3.92 23.05
N PRO A 206 3.28 -4.57 24.00
CA PRO A 206 3.43 -6.01 24.22
C PRO A 206 3.11 -6.87 22.98
N LEU A 207 2.07 -6.52 22.22
CA LEU A 207 1.67 -7.25 21.01
C LEU A 207 2.74 -7.19 19.92
N ILE A 208 3.35 -6.01 19.74
CA ILE A 208 4.46 -5.82 18.80
C ILE A 208 5.61 -6.77 19.14
N ARG A 209 5.99 -6.87 20.41
CA ARG A 209 7.07 -7.76 20.87
C ARG A 209 6.74 -9.23 20.67
N GLU A 210 5.51 -9.64 21.01
CA GLU A 210 5.05 -11.02 20.84
C GLU A 210 5.06 -11.44 19.36
N ILE A 211 4.61 -10.55 18.47
CA ILE A 211 4.63 -10.80 17.04
C ILE A 211 6.07 -10.86 16.53
N ALA A 212 6.90 -9.87 16.88
CA ALA A 212 8.28 -9.80 16.43
C ALA A 212 9.13 -11.01 16.87
N ALA A 213 8.81 -11.62 18.01
CA ALA A 213 9.48 -12.84 18.47
C ALA A 213 9.31 -14.05 17.54
N ARG A 214 8.34 -14.01 16.61
CA ARG A 214 8.10 -15.05 15.59
C ARG A 214 8.78 -14.74 14.26
N ALA A 215 9.54 -13.64 14.17
CA ALA A 215 10.19 -13.24 12.93
C ALA A 215 11.33 -14.20 12.55
N TYR A 216 11.57 -14.34 11.25
CA TYR A 216 12.59 -15.21 10.68
C TYR A 216 13.26 -14.54 9.47
N LEU A 217 14.48 -14.96 9.14
CA LEU A 217 15.18 -14.45 7.96
C LEU A 217 14.73 -15.19 6.70
N GLY A 218 14.61 -14.46 5.59
CA GLY A 218 14.28 -15.02 4.28
C GLY A 218 14.64 -14.11 3.12
N THR A 219 13.98 -14.36 1.98
CA THR A 219 14.26 -13.67 0.71
C THR A 219 12.98 -13.06 0.15
N VAL A 220 13.02 -11.78 -0.20
CA VAL A 220 11.88 -11.07 -0.82
C VAL A 220 12.37 -10.31 -2.05
N GLY A 221 11.76 -10.56 -3.20
CA GLY A 221 12.12 -9.86 -4.46
C GLY A 221 13.57 -10.05 -4.90
N GLY A 222 14.19 -11.18 -4.53
CA GLY A 222 15.60 -11.50 -4.80
C GLY A 222 16.60 -10.89 -3.82
N VAL A 223 16.14 -10.22 -2.76
CA VAL A 223 16.99 -9.70 -1.69
C VAL A 223 17.00 -10.68 -0.52
N GLU A 224 18.19 -11.18 -0.16
CA GLU A 224 18.39 -12.12 0.94
C GLU A 224 18.56 -11.41 2.30
N GLY A 225 18.40 -12.17 3.40
CA GLY A 225 18.61 -11.66 4.75
C GLY A 225 17.51 -10.72 5.25
N VAL A 226 16.35 -10.71 4.58
CA VAL A 226 15.18 -9.91 4.95
C VAL A 226 14.59 -10.46 6.24
N ILE A 227 14.28 -9.61 7.22
CA ILE A 227 13.56 -10.04 8.43
C ILE A 227 12.06 -10.06 8.15
N MET A 228 11.43 -11.21 8.34
CA MET A 228 10.07 -11.47 7.88
C MET A 228 9.18 -11.93 9.02
N VAL A 229 7.91 -11.52 9.03
CA VAL A 229 6.93 -12.01 10.00
C VAL A 229 5.50 -11.90 9.46
N GLU A 230 4.62 -12.80 9.90
CA GLU A 230 3.18 -12.65 9.68
C GLU A 230 2.52 -11.88 10.83
N CYS A 231 1.75 -10.84 10.51
CA CYS A 231 1.08 -10.03 11.51
C CYS A 231 -0.27 -9.45 11.03
N PRO A 232 -1.15 -9.02 11.94
CA PRO A 232 -2.33 -8.27 11.57
C PRO A 232 -1.99 -6.98 10.80
N TYR A 233 -2.82 -6.62 9.83
CA TYR A 233 -2.61 -5.42 9.00
C TYR A 233 -2.44 -4.14 9.84
N SER A 234 -3.20 -4.00 10.92
CA SER A 234 -3.14 -2.84 11.83
C SER A 234 -1.81 -2.67 12.56
N LEU A 235 -0.95 -3.70 12.59
CA LEU A 235 0.33 -3.68 13.30
C LEU A 235 1.54 -3.71 12.35
N VAL A 236 1.35 -3.81 11.03
CA VAL A 236 2.47 -4.00 10.07
C VAL A 236 3.53 -2.90 10.21
N SER A 237 3.14 -1.63 10.33
CA SER A 237 4.09 -0.52 10.45
C SER A 237 4.91 -0.61 11.73
N ALA A 238 4.23 -0.83 12.86
CA ALA A 238 4.86 -0.84 14.18
C ALA A 238 5.78 -2.06 14.36
N VAL A 239 5.31 -3.23 13.93
CA VAL A 239 6.11 -4.46 13.90
C VAL A 239 7.31 -4.31 12.97
N GLY A 240 7.13 -3.73 11.77
CA GLY A 240 8.22 -3.51 10.84
C GLY A 240 9.31 -2.59 11.37
N HIS A 241 8.94 -1.45 11.96
CA HIS A 241 9.93 -0.56 12.58
C HIS A 241 10.63 -1.20 13.77
N TYR A 242 9.89 -1.93 14.61
CA TYR A 242 10.48 -2.68 15.72
C TYR A 242 11.50 -3.71 15.20
N LEU A 243 11.16 -4.47 14.16
CA LEU A 243 12.08 -5.44 13.56
C LEU A 243 13.32 -4.78 12.95
N LEU A 244 13.18 -3.64 12.26
CA LEU A 244 14.35 -2.92 11.72
C LEU A 244 15.32 -2.47 12.82
N ALA A 245 14.79 -2.05 13.97
CA ALA A 245 15.59 -1.66 15.13
C ALA A 245 16.30 -2.86 15.78
N GLN A 246 15.62 -4.00 15.88
CA GLN A 246 16.21 -5.23 16.45
C GLN A 246 17.18 -5.94 15.48
N HIS A 247 17.02 -5.74 14.17
CA HIS A 247 17.80 -6.39 13.13
C HIS A 247 18.53 -5.34 12.26
N PRO A 248 19.59 -4.70 12.78
CA PRO A 248 20.31 -3.63 12.05
C PRO A 248 20.96 -4.11 10.75
N ALA A 249 21.31 -5.40 10.66
CA ALA A 249 21.90 -6.01 9.46
C ALA A 249 20.87 -6.38 8.38
N ALA A 250 19.57 -6.45 8.71
CA ALA A 250 18.55 -6.80 7.73
C ALA A 250 18.39 -5.65 6.72
N PRO A 251 18.35 -5.92 5.40
CA PRO A 251 18.22 -4.89 4.38
C PRO A 251 16.86 -4.18 4.47
N PHE A 252 15.82 -4.88 4.91
CA PHE A 252 14.51 -4.34 5.26
C PHE A 252 13.71 -5.37 6.08
N ALA A 253 12.58 -4.96 6.62
CA ALA A 253 11.58 -5.82 7.25
C ALA A 253 10.37 -6.03 6.33
N ALA A 254 9.85 -7.26 6.28
CA ALA A 254 8.69 -7.63 5.48
C ALA A 254 7.61 -8.30 6.33
N MET A 255 6.43 -7.68 6.37
CA MET A 255 5.29 -8.19 7.11
C MET A 255 4.27 -8.74 6.12
N SER A 256 3.88 -10.00 6.28
CA SER A 256 2.82 -10.61 5.48
C SER A 256 1.49 -10.56 6.23
N VAL A 257 0.41 -10.34 5.47
CA VAL A 257 -0.98 -10.46 5.93
C VAL A 257 -1.69 -11.44 5.00
N THR A 258 -1.95 -12.64 5.49
CA THR A 258 -2.61 -13.68 4.71
C THR A 258 -4.12 -13.46 4.69
N GLY A 259 -4.70 -13.31 3.51
CA GLY A 259 -6.14 -13.37 3.27
C GLY A 259 -6.51 -14.64 2.49
N GLU A 260 -7.82 -14.86 2.32
CA GLU A 260 -8.35 -16.03 1.58
C GLU A 260 -7.81 -16.10 0.14
N LYS A 261 -7.88 -14.97 -0.59
CA LYS A 261 -7.56 -14.89 -2.03
C LYS A 261 -6.21 -14.28 -2.36
N ALA A 262 -5.51 -13.73 -1.38
CA ALA A 262 -4.19 -13.17 -1.59
C ALA A 262 -3.39 -13.01 -0.28
N VAL A 263 -2.08 -12.90 -0.41
CA VAL A 263 -1.17 -12.43 0.63
C VAL A 263 -0.76 -10.99 0.31
N SER A 264 -0.99 -10.09 1.24
CA SER A 264 -0.49 -8.72 1.17
C SER A 264 0.84 -8.63 1.90
N TRP A 265 1.83 -7.98 1.29
CA TRP A 265 3.15 -7.74 1.85
C TRP A 265 3.33 -6.24 2.11
N SER A 266 3.72 -5.91 3.33
CA SER A 266 4.06 -4.56 3.77
C SER A 266 5.54 -4.53 4.11
N LEU A 267 6.30 -3.66 3.46
CA LEU A 267 7.75 -3.57 3.59
C LEU A 267 8.13 -2.29 4.33
N ARG A 268 9.06 -2.39 5.28
CA ARG A 268 9.63 -1.24 6.00
C ARG A 268 11.14 -1.26 5.87
N SER A 269 11.74 -0.12 5.55
CA SER A 269 13.18 0.07 5.43
C SER A 269 13.64 1.37 6.10
N ALA A 270 14.93 1.64 6.06
CA ALA A 270 15.55 2.88 6.50
C ALA A 270 16.34 3.53 5.35
N TYR A 271 16.62 4.83 5.46
CA TYR A 271 17.26 5.63 4.40
C TYR A 271 18.63 5.10 3.95
N ASP A 272 19.36 4.45 4.84
CA ASP A 272 20.67 3.83 4.60
C ASP A 272 20.58 2.38 4.09
N ARG A 273 19.37 1.84 3.93
CA ARG A 273 19.12 0.45 3.52
C ARG A 273 18.41 0.35 2.16
N GLN A 274 18.09 -0.87 1.72
CA GLN A 274 17.43 -1.15 0.43
C GLN A 274 16.13 -0.36 0.27
N SER A 275 15.96 0.30 -0.87
CA SER A 275 14.68 0.93 -1.23
C SER A 275 13.61 -0.15 -1.41
N VAL A 276 12.53 -0.07 -0.62
CA VAL A 276 11.43 -1.04 -0.68
C VAL A 276 10.38 -0.69 -1.72
N SER A 277 10.29 0.56 -2.18
CA SER A 277 9.46 0.93 -3.33
C SER A 277 9.92 0.23 -4.60
N GLU A 278 11.24 0.16 -4.81
CA GLU A 278 11.84 -0.60 -5.91
C GLU A 278 11.49 -2.09 -5.84
N VAL A 279 11.58 -2.70 -4.65
CA VAL A 279 11.22 -4.11 -4.45
C VAL A 279 9.74 -4.34 -4.72
N ALA A 280 8.86 -3.50 -4.18
CA ALA A 280 7.41 -3.63 -4.33
C ALA A 280 6.96 -3.46 -5.79
N SER A 281 7.58 -2.53 -6.54
CA SER A 281 7.25 -2.26 -7.94
C SER A 281 7.40 -3.49 -8.86
N ARG A 282 8.34 -4.40 -8.55
CA ARG A 282 8.55 -5.66 -9.28
C ARG A 282 7.34 -6.60 -9.22
N PHE A 283 6.51 -6.43 -8.19
CA PHE A 283 5.28 -7.20 -7.97
C PHE A 283 4.02 -6.39 -8.32
N GLY A 284 4.16 -5.26 -9.03
CA GLY A 284 3.05 -4.36 -9.34
C GLY A 284 2.52 -3.57 -8.13
N GLY A 285 3.27 -3.58 -7.02
CA GLY A 285 3.02 -2.74 -5.85
C GLY A 285 3.69 -1.36 -5.95
N GLY A 286 3.73 -0.64 -4.84
CA GLY A 286 4.28 0.72 -4.78
C GLY A 286 4.30 1.32 -3.38
N GLY A 287 4.76 2.57 -3.28
CA GLY A 287 4.87 3.33 -2.04
C GLY A 287 6.14 4.17 -1.98
N HIS A 288 6.49 4.64 -0.79
CA HIS A 288 7.71 5.39 -0.53
C HIS A 288 8.95 4.48 -0.45
N ARG A 289 10.13 5.08 -0.61
CA ARG A 289 11.43 4.42 -0.49
C ARG A 289 11.55 3.52 0.75
N ASN A 290 11.02 3.97 1.89
CA ASN A 290 11.15 3.29 3.18
C ASN A 290 9.86 2.55 3.62
N ALA A 291 8.75 2.74 2.90
CA ALA A 291 7.47 2.09 3.21
C ALA A 291 6.69 1.83 1.92
N ALA A 292 6.61 0.57 1.52
CA ALA A 292 5.93 0.15 0.30
C ALA A 292 5.22 -1.17 0.52
N GLY A 293 4.30 -1.53 -0.38
CA GLY A 293 3.60 -2.80 -0.31
C GLY A 293 3.22 -3.36 -1.66
N PHE A 294 2.99 -4.67 -1.69
CA PHE A 294 2.52 -5.39 -2.87
C PHE A 294 1.59 -6.52 -2.45
N ARG A 295 0.83 -7.07 -3.42
CA ARG A 295 -0.15 -8.13 -3.17
C ARG A 295 0.07 -9.28 -4.14
N VAL A 296 0.02 -10.51 -3.64
CA VAL A 296 0.17 -11.74 -4.44
C VAL A 296 -1.08 -12.59 -4.28
N GLU A 297 -1.77 -12.90 -5.39
CA GLU A 297 -2.97 -13.73 -5.36
C GLU A 297 -2.65 -15.20 -5.02
N THR A 298 -3.43 -15.79 -4.10
CA THR A 298 -3.32 -17.21 -3.73
C THR A 298 -3.76 -18.13 -4.85
N ASN A 299 -4.59 -17.64 -5.79
CA ASN A 299 -4.97 -18.36 -7.02
C ASN A 299 -3.76 -18.78 -7.86
N SER A 300 -2.59 -18.15 -7.67
CA SER A 300 -1.36 -18.63 -8.29
C SER A 300 -1.01 -20.06 -7.87
N ARG A 301 -1.35 -20.51 -6.66
CA ARG A 301 -1.12 -21.89 -6.22
C ARG A 301 -2.07 -22.87 -6.91
N ASP A 302 -3.38 -22.61 -6.87
CA ASP A 302 -4.39 -23.51 -7.44
C ASP A 302 -4.42 -23.46 -8.96
N ALA A 303 -4.16 -22.32 -9.59
CA ALA A 303 -3.99 -22.21 -11.04
C ALA A 303 -2.68 -22.84 -11.52
N ARG A 304 -1.60 -22.79 -10.73
CA ARG A 304 -0.39 -23.58 -11.03
C ARG A 304 -0.71 -25.06 -10.95
N VAL A 305 -1.32 -25.53 -9.87
CA VAL A 305 -1.75 -26.94 -9.70
C VAL A 305 -2.71 -27.37 -10.82
N ALA A 306 -3.71 -26.57 -11.16
CA ALA A 306 -4.69 -26.86 -12.22
C ALA A 306 -4.08 -26.87 -13.63
N LYS A 307 -3.15 -25.96 -13.93
CA LYS A 307 -2.37 -25.98 -15.17
C LYS A 307 -1.55 -27.27 -15.29
N TYR A 308 -0.95 -27.74 -14.20
CA TYR A 308 -0.18 -28.99 -14.19
C TYR A 308 -1.07 -30.25 -14.28
N LEU A 309 -2.24 -30.25 -13.64
CA LEU A 309 -3.23 -31.32 -13.77
C LEU A 309 -3.80 -31.46 -15.18
N SER A 310 -3.67 -30.43 -16.03
CA SER A 310 -4.21 -30.42 -17.40
C SER A 310 -3.28 -30.96 -18.49
N ASP A 311 -1.99 -31.23 -18.21
CA ASP A 311 -1.03 -31.73 -19.22
C ASP A 311 0.01 -32.72 -18.64
N GLU A 312 -0.41 -33.97 -18.51
CA GLU A 312 0.38 -35.08 -17.96
C GLU A 312 1.62 -35.43 -18.82
N SER A 313 1.58 -35.20 -20.14
CA SER A 313 2.72 -35.51 -21.04
C SER A 313 3.85 -34.50 -20.88
N ALA A 314 3.54 -33.21 -20.68
CA ALA A 314 4.54 -32.19 -20.41
C ALA A 314 5.26 -32.43 -19.07
N ALA A 315 4.52 -32.86 -18.03
CA ALA A 315 5.08 -33.24 -16.74
C ALA A 315 6.08 -34.40 -16.87
N ARG A 316 5.70 -35.48 -17.59
CA ARG A 316 6.60 -36.63 -17.85
C ARG A 316 7.92 -36.22 -18.53
N ALA A 317 7.86 -35.26 -19.47
CA ALA A 317 9.05 -34.75 -20.15
C ALA A 317 9.94 -33.89 -19.24
N ALA A 318 9.35 -33.12 -18.32
CA ALA A 318 10.09 -32.32 -17.36
C ALA A 318 10.82 -33.18 -16.30
N MET A 319 10.16 -34.24 -15.81
CA MET A 319 10.73 -35.17 -14.83
C MET A 319 11.96 -35.92 -15.34
N ALA A 320 12.01 -36.23 -16.64
CA ALA A 320 13.16 -36.87 -17.28
C ALA A 320 14.46 -36.03 -17.19
N ASN A 321 14.33 -34.71 -17.06
CA ASN A 321 15.45 -33.76 -17.01
C ASN A 321 15.93 -33.44 -15.58
N ARG A 322 15.33 -34.03 -14.53
CA ARG A 322 15.77 -33.82 -13.14
C ARG A 322 17.02 -34.66 -12.82
N PRO A 323 17.89 -34.19 -11.90
CA PRO A 323 19.05 -34.95 -11.41
C PRO A 323 18.68 -36.38 -10.99
N ALA A 324 19.58 -37.34 -11.20
CA ALA A 324 19.35 -38.76 -10.89
C ALA A 324 18.97 -38.99 -9.41
N GLU A 325 19.63 -38.28 -8.49
CA GLU A 325 19.38 -38.36 -7.05
C GLU A 325 17.94 -37.99 -6.65
N ILE A 326 17.38 -36.96 -7.28
CA ILE A 326 15.99 -36.54 -7.06
C ILE A 326 15.03 -37.61 -7.58
N ARG A 327 15.32 -38.17 -8.76
CA ARG A 327 14.52 -39.25 -9.37
C ARG A 327 14.54 -40.53 -8.54
N ASP A 328 15.70 -40.92 -8.01
CA ASP A 328 15.85 -42.15 -7.23
C ASP A 328 15.14 -42.08 -5.87
N ARG A 329 15.18 -40.91 -5.21
CA ARG A 329 14.42 -40.68 -3.97
C ARG A 329 12.92 -40.68 -4.20
N LEU A 330 12.46 -40.13 -5.32
CA LEU A 330 11.07 -40.17 -5.74
C LEU A 330 10.60 -41.62 -5.95
N ASN A 331 11.40 -42.42 -6.65
CA ASN A 331 11.12 -43.83 -6.90
C ASN A 331 11.06 -44.62 -5.58
N ALA A 332 11.98 -44.36 -4.65
CA ALA A 332 11.96 -44.99 -3.33
C ALA A 332 10.72 -44.60 -2.51
N TRP A 333 10.29 -43.34 -2.58
CA TRP A 333 9.09 -42.84 -1.91
C TRP A 333 7.81 -43.42 -2.52
N GLN A 334 7.73 -43.48 -3.85
CA GLN A 334 6.64 -44.11 -4.60
C GLN A 334 6.51 -45.60 -4.28
N THR A 335 7.62 -46.30 -4.11
CA THR A 335 7.64 -47.72 -3.75
C THR A 335 7.17 -47.96 -2.30
N ALA A 336 7.37 -46.97 -1.40
CA ALA A 336 7.00 -47.07 0.02
C ALA A 336 5.53 -46.73 0.31
N GLN A 337 4.84 -46.03 -0.59
CA GLN A 337 3.46 -45.58 -0.42
C GLN A 337 2.56 -46.22 -1.49
N SER A 338 1.97 -47.37 -1.16
CA SER A 338 1.22 -48.22 -2.09
C SER A 338 0.03 -47.53 -2.78
N GLU A 339 0.04 -47.61 -4.12
CA GLU A 339 -1.09 -47.72 -5.09
C GLU A 339 -2.16 -46.62 -5.26
N TRP A 340 -2.05 -45.40 -4.71
CA TRP A 340 -3.09 -44.36 -4.92
C TRP A 340 -2.62 -42.97 -5.35
N PHE A 341 -1.47 -42.85 -6.02
CA PHE A 341 -0.94 -41.56 -6.42
C PHE A 341 -0.69 -41.44 -7.92
N SER A 342 -1.18 -40.34 -8.52
CA SER A 342 -0.83 -39.94 -9.88
C SER A 342 0.58 -39.34 -9.91
N ASP A 343 1.25 -39.48 -11.05
CA ASP A 343 2.63 -39.02 -11.25
C ASP A 343 2.81 -37.49 -11.01
N THR A 344 1.72 -36.72 -10.98
CA THR A 344 1.70 -35.28 -10.64
C THR A 344 2.04 -34.99 -9.18
N LEU A 345 1.67 -35.88 -8.25
CA LEU A 345 2.00 -35.74 -6.83
C LEU A 345 3.50 -36.00 -6.57
N LEU A 346 4.14 -36.80 -7.42
CA LEU A 346 5.58 -37.06 -7.37
C LEU A 346 6.38 -35.81 -7.71
N GLU A 347 5.96 -34.97 -8.67
CA GLU A 347 6.67 -33.71 -8.97
C GLU A 347 6.55 -32.66 -7.85
N ILE A 348 5.38 -32.54 -7.20
CA ILE A 348 5.21 -31.66 -6.02
C ILE A 348 6.13 -32.13 -4.88
N VAL A 349 6.22 -33.44 -4.67
CA VAL A 349 7.12 -34.03 -3.69
C VAL A 349 8.59 -33.86 -4.11
N ALA A 350 8.92 -33.92 -5.40
CA ALA A 350 10.27 -33.69 -5.93
C ALA A 350 10.72 -32.24 -5.71
N GLU A 351 9.84 -31.27 -5.93
CA GLU A 351 10.12 -29.86 -5.61
C GLU A 351 10.26 -29.64 -4.11
N PHE A 352 9.43 -30.29 -3.28
CA PHE A 352 9.55 -30.21 -1.83
C PHE A 352 10.87 -30.83 -1.33
N ILE A 353 11.30 -31.95 -1.91
CA ILE A 353 12.59 -32.59 -1.63
C ILE A 353 13.75 -31.71 -2.09
N ALA A 354 13.70 -31.18 -3.32
CA ALA A 354 14.74 -30.26 -3.82
C ALA A 354 14.83 -28.98 -2.98
N PHE A 355 13.69 -28.48 -2.50
CA PHE A 355 13.62 -27.34 -1.60
C PHE A 355 14.18 -27.66 -0.21
N GLU A 356 13.86 -28.82 0.37
CA GLU A 356 14.44 -29.31 1.63
C GLU A 356 15.96 -29.54 1.51
N ASP A 357 16.44 -30.08 0.40
CA ASP A 357 17.86 -30.35 0.17
C ASP A 357 18.65 -29.05 -0.03
N ALA A 358 18.11 -28.09 -0.80
CA ALA A 358 18.66 -26.74 -0.87
C ALA A 358 18.71 -26.08 0.52
N LYS A 359 17.73 -26.37 1.39
CA LYS A 359 17.71 -25.90 2.77
C LYS A 359 18.76 -26.58 3.66
N ARG A 360 19.17 -27.82 3.36
CA ARG A 360 20.17 -28.60 4.11
C ARG A 360 21.60 -28.35 3.64
N GLU A 361 21.82 -28.06 2.36
CA GLU A 361 23.13 -27.69 1.82
C GLU A 361 23.52 -26.23 2.16
N THR A 362 22.59 -25.45 2.71
CA THR A 362 22.82 -24.07 3.18
C THR A 362 22.92 -23.97 4.71
N VAL A 363 23.26 -25.07 5.41
CA VAL A 363 23.60 -25.08 6.85
C VAL A 363 25.08 -25.36 7.05
#